data_AF-A0A4X1VK51-F1
#
_entry.id   AF-A0A4X1VK51-F1
#
_cell.length_a   1.000
_cell.length_b   1.000
_cell.length_c   1.000
_cell.angle_alpha   90.00
_cell.angle_beta   90.00
_cell.angle_gamma   90.00
#
_symmetry.space_group_name_H-M   'P 1'
#
loop_
_entity.id
_entity.type
_entity.pdbx_description
1 polymer ?
#
loop_
_entity_poly.entity_id
_entity_poly.type
_entity_poly.pdbx_seq_one_letter_code
_entity_poly.pdbx_strand_id
1 'polypeptide(L)'
;MTRTSTCIYHFSVLSWYIFLNFYISQKGEDQQKSKIFPNDRQWKYLTFLNLFLQAIFYGVACLEDVLKRTEGKKDIKFVTAFRDLLFTTLAFPISAFVFLSFWIIFLYDRELVYPKAIDDIFPGWLNHAMHTAILPFSLVEIILRPHCYPLKTKGLTLFAAVSLAYISRVLWIYSETGTWVYPVFAKLSPVGLAAFFLLSYILGVSIYLLGEKLNHWKWGQFISLLPTEIPLHYALLLLETGESSPKEKAVMFDSFVQSRQRLGEVGTFSKDPIKLPPFLFQTMPRLTIQLKTFLLRELRIQRAVQYPSKKKWTQGLP
;
A
#
# COMPACT_ATOMS: atom_id res chain seq x y z
N MET A 1 18.71 -4.33 9.75
CA MET A 1 17.89 -4.16 10.97
C MET A 1 17.30 -2.77 10.88
N THR A 2 15.98 -2.59 11.01
CA THR A 2 15.39 -1.24 10.94
C THR A 2 15.95 -0.40 12.08
N ARG A 3 16.37 0.85 11.81
CA ARG A 3 16.89 1.74 12.85
C ARG A 3 15.77 2.05 13.85
N THR A 4 16.09 2.06 15.14
CA THR A 4 15.09 2.35 16.19
C THR A 4 14.44 3.73 15.99
N SER A 5 15.21 4.70 15.48
CA SER A 5 14.69 6.03 15.10
C SER A 5 13.58 5.98 14.04
N THR A 6 13.70 5.07 13.06
CA THR A 6 12.70 4.88 11.99
C THR A 6 11.41 4.30 12.53
N CYS A 7 11.49 3.34 13.45
CA CYS A 7 10.32 2.78 14.13
C CYS A 7 9.59 3.82 14.98
N ILE A 8 10.34 4.65 15.74
CA ILE A 8 9.77 5.76 16.53
C ILE A 8 9.08 6.76 15.62
N TYR A 9 9.69 7.10 14.48
CA TYR A 9 9.11 7.98 13.48
C TYR A 9 7.76 7.45 12.96
N HIS A 10 7.68 6.20 12.48
CA HIS A 10 6.40 5.68 11.98
C HIS A 10 5.33 5.63 13.05
N PHE A 11 5.68 5.23 14.28
CA PHE A 11 4.70 5.18 15.36
C PHE A 11 4.17 6.58 15.70
N SER A 12 5.06 7.58 15.70
CA SER A 12 4.68 8.99 15.96
C SER A 12 3.76 9.52 14.86
N VAL A 13 4.10 9.29 13.60
CA VAL A 13 3.30 9.75 12.45
C VAL A 13 1.98 8.97 12.32
N LEU A 14 1.98 7.67 12.61
CA LEU A 14 0.75 6.89 12.70
C LEU A 14 -0.18 7.45 13.77
N SER A 15 0.34 7.71 14.96
CA SER A 15 -0.42 8.29 16.07
C SER A 15 -1.00 9.65 15.69
N TRP A 16 -0.23 10.47 14.99
CA TRP A 16 -0.68 11.75 14.45
C TRP A 16 -1.86 11.59 13.48
N TYR A 17 -1.77 10.69 12.50
CA TYR A 17 -2.86 10.47 11.55
C TYR A 17 -4.10 9.83 12.19
N ILE A 18 -3.94 8.94 13.16
CA ILE A 18 -5.06 8.40 13.95
C ILE A 18 -5.75 9.54 14.71
N PHE A 19 -4.99 10.38 15.40
CA PHE A 19 -5.51 11.55 16.10
C PHE A 19 -6.27 12.48 15.15
N LEU A 20 -5.71 12.83 13.99
CA LEU A 20 -6.38 13.69 13.01
C LEU A 20 -7.70 13.10 12.52
N ASN A 21 -7.70 11.83 12.09
CA ASN A 21 -8.92 11.18 11.60
C ASN A 21 -10.00 11.12 12.69
N PHE A 22 -9.61 10.80 13.94
CA PHE A 22 -10.52 10.78 15.07
C PHE A 22 -11.06 12.17 15.44
N TYR A 23 -10.18 13.18 15.49
CA TYR A 23 -10.53 14.56 15.79
C TYR A 23 -11.51 15.14 14.76
N ILE A 24 -11.25 14.92 13.46
CA ILE A 24 -12.12 15.38 12.38
C ILE A 24 -13.48 14.66 12.44
N SER A 25 -13.49 13.34 12.70
CA SER A 25 -14.72 12.57 12.81
C SER A 25 -15.62 13.07 13.93
N GLN A 26 -15.07 13.35 15.12
CA GLN A 26 -15.84 13.92 16.22
C GLN A 26 -16.39 15.31 15.89
N LYS A 27 -15.58 16.16 15.25
CA LYS A 27 -16.01 17.52 14.87
C LYS A 27 -17.09 17.55 13.78
N GLY A 28 -17.35 16.42 13.12
CA GLY A 28 -18.42 16.24 12.14
C GLY A 28 -19.80 15.96 12.75
N GLU A 29 -19.86 15.60 14.04
CA GLU A 29 -21.12 15.23 14.73
C GLU A 29 -21.83 16.43 15.41
N ASP A 30 -21.22 17.62 15.44
CA ASP A 30 -21.82 18.82 16.04
C ASP A 30 -23.08 19.29 15.27
N GLN A 31 -24.20 19.40 15.99
CA GLN A 31 -25.54 19.74 15.46
C GLN A 31 -25.62 21.09 14.72
N GLN A 32 -24.70 22.02 14.95
CA GLN A 32 -24.67 23.31 14.26
C GLN A 32 -24.17 23.19 12.81
N LYS A 33 -23.45 22.12 12.47
CA LYS A 33 -22.85 21.89 11.14
C LYS A 33 -23.73 21.08 10.20
N SER A 34 -24.62 20.23 10.73
CA SER A 34 -25.57 19.46 9.91
C SER A 34 -26.55 20.35 9.13
N LYS A 35 -26.74 21.60 9.56
CA LYS A 35 -27.52 22.61 8.83
C LYS A 35 -26.78 23.27 7.66
N ILE A 36 -25.43 23.33 7.70
CA ILE A 36 -24.60 23.93 6.63
C ILE A 36 -24.12 22.86 5.65
N PHE A 37 -23.91 21.64 6.13
CA PHE A 37 -23.49 20.48 5.35
C PHE A 37 -24.51 19.33 5.53
N PRO A 38 -25.75 19.48 5.06
CA PRO A 38 -26.75 18.42 5.15
C PRO A 38 -26.29 17.25 4.26
N ASN A 39 -25.97 16.10 4.88
CA ASN A 39 -25.55 14.83 4.25
C ASN A 39 -24.08 14.66 3.80
N ASP A 40 -23.15 15.55 4.15
CA ASP A 40 -21.77 15.42 3.67
C ASP A 40 -20.92 14.48 4.51
N ARG A 41 -20.91 13.21 4.12
CA ARG A 41 -19.83 12.29 4.49
C ARG A 41 -18.51 12.92 4.02
N GLN A 42 -17.71 13.40 4.96
CA GLN A 42 -16.32 13.89 4.81
C GLN A 42 -15.51 13.12 3.74
N TRP A 43 -15.79 11.82 3.58
CA TRP A 43 -15.28 10.94 2.53
C TRP A 43 -15.44 11.39 1.07
N LYS A 44 -16.13 12.50 0.76
CA LYS A 44 -16.16 13.08 -0.59
C LYS A 44 -14.87 13.84 -0.95
N TYR A 45 -14.18 14.41 0.03
CA TYR A 45 -12.97 15.21 -0.22
C TYR A 45 -11.71 14.35 -0.27
N LEU A 46 -10.86 14.63 -1.25
CA LEU A 46 -9.60 13.93 -1.46
C LEU A 46 -8.65 14.11 -0.26
N THR A 47 -8.69 15.28 0.40
CA THR A 47 -7.90 15.55 1.60
C THR A 47 -8.19 14.52 2.70
N PHE A 48 -9.45 14.25 3.02
CA PHE A 48 -9.79 13.27 4.05
C PHE A 48 -9.45 11.83 3.63
N LEU A 49 -9.67 11.49 2.36
CA LEU A 49 -9.23 10.20 1.82
C LEU A 49 -7.70 10.03 1.92
N ASN A 50 -6.93 11.10 1.68
CA ASN A 50 -5.49 11.09 1.84
C ASN A 50 -5.08 10.87 3.30
N LEU A 51 -5.69 11.55 4.28
CA LEU A 51 -5.38 11.34 5.70
C LEU A 51 -5.63 9.89 6.13
N PHE A 52 -6.70 9.27 5.63
CA PHE A 52 -6.99 7.88 5.90
C PHE A 52 -5.97 6.94 5.24
N LEU A 53 -5.61 7.22 3.97
CA LEU A 53 -4.55 6.51 3.26
C LEU A 53 -3.20 6.61 3.99
N GLN A 54 -2.85 7.79 4.52
CA GLN A 54 -1.63 7.98 5.32
C GLN A 54 -1.67 7.14 6.60
N ALA A 55 -2.80 7.10 7.30
CA ALA A 55 -2.96 6.23 8.48
C ALA A 55 -2.74 4.75 8.14
N ILE A 56 -3.32 4.27 7.02
CA ILE A 56 -3.12 2.90 6.53
C ILE A 56 -1.64 2.66 6.22
N PHE A 57 -1.02 3.56 5.46
CA PHE A 57 0.38 3.43 5.06
C PHE A 57 1.31 3.36 6.29
N TYR A 58 1.19 4.30 7.23
CA TYR A 58 2.03 4.30 8.43
C TYR A 58 1.69 3.14 9.38
N GLY A 59 0.47 2.61 9.33
CA GLY A 59 0.08 1.36 10.00
C GLY A 59 0.84 0.16 9.45
N VAL A 60 0.88 0.01 8.11
CA VAL A 60 1.65 -1.05 7.43
C VAL A 60 3.16 -0.88 7.70
N ALA A 61 3.67 0.34 7.65
CA ALA A 61 5.06 0.66 7.98
C ALA A 61 5.45 0.27 9.42
N CYS A 62 4.58 0.57 10.40
CA CYS A 62 4.77 0.16 11.80
C CYS A 62 4.71 -1.36 11.96
N LEU A 63 3.75 -2.00 11.31
CA LEU A 63 3.61 -3.46 11.35
C LEU A 63 4.87 -4.14 10.83
N GLU A 64 5.41 -3.69 9.70
CA GLU A 64 6.65 -4.21 9.14
C GLU A 64 7.85 -4.04 10.09
N ASP A 65 7.95 -2.88 10.75
CA ASP A 65 9.04 -2.61 11.70
C ASP A 65 8.97 -3.50 12.94
N VAL A 66 7.76 -3.74 13.47
CA VAL A 66 7.54 -4.65 14.59
C VAL A 66 7.87 -6.08 14.18
N LEU A 67 7.36 -6.56 13.03
CA LEU A 67 7.60 -7.91 12.54
C LEU A 67 9.09 -8.20 12.30
N LYS A 68 9.83 -7.24 11.71
CA LYS A 68 11.30 -7.36 11.52
C LYS A 68 12.06 -7.45 12.83
N ARG A 69 11.49 -6.96 13.93
CA ARG A 69 12.12 -6.97 15.26
C ARG A 69 11.75 -8.21 16.07
N THR A 70 10.51 -8.68 15.97
CA THR A 70 10.00 -9.81 16.77
C THR A 70 10.33 -11.16 16.17
N GLU A 71 10.21 -11.33 14.85
CA GLU A 71 10.28 -12.66 14.22
C GLU A 71 11.69 -13.06 13.75
N GLY A 72 12.70 -12.22 14.02
CA GLY A 72 13.99 -12.32 13.34
C GLY A 72 13.83 -12.07 11.83
N LYS A 73 14.87 -12.28 11.03
CA LYS A 73 14.85 -12.03 9.56
C LYS A 73 13.93 -13.00 8.76
N LYS A 74 12.77 -13.38 9.28
CA LYS A 74 11.75 -14.11 8.52
C LYS A 74 11.27 -13.27 7.35
N ASP A 75 10.90 -13.98 6.30
CA ASP A 75 10.66 -13.42 4.98
C ASP A 75 9.32 -12.68 4.89
N ILE A 76 9.25 -11.44 5.38
CA ILE A 76 8.05 -10.60 5.32
C ILE A 76 7.89 -9.86 3.97
N LYS A 77 8.26 -10.53 2.88
CA LYS A 77 8.22 -9.99 1.51
C LYS A 77 6.87 -9.39 1.15
N PHE A 78 5.78 -10.03 1.54
CA PHE A 78 4.43 -9.56 1.24
C PHE A 78 4.15 -8.17 1.86
N VAL A 79 4.40 -8.01 3.16
CA VAL A 79 4.18 -6.72 3.86
C VAL A 79 5.07 -5.63 3.28
N THR A 80 6.34 -5.97 2.98
CA THR A 80 7.29 -5.04 2.37
C THR A 80 6.83 -4.59 0.97
N ALA A 81 6.42 -5.55 0.12
CA ALA A 81 5.93 -5.26 -1.22
C ALA A 81 4.63 -4.45 -1.19
N PHE A 82 3.72 -4.75 -0.27
CA PHE A 82 2.48 -4.00 -0.09
C PHE A 82 2.74 -2.58 0.39
N ARG A 83 3.63 -2.39 1.39
CA ARG A 83 4.09 -1.06 1.82
C ARG A 83 4.61 -0.26 0.64
N ASP A 84 5.53 -0.85 -0.13
CA ASP A 84 6.17 -0.15 -1.25
C ASP A 84 5.17 0.20 -2.34
N LEU A 85 4.26 -0.72 -2.68
CA LEU A 85 3.18 -0.45 -3.61
C LEU A 85 2.31 0.72 -3.13
N LEU A 86 1.82 0.65 -1.88
CA LEU A 86 0.99 1.70 -1.28
C LEU A 86 1.69 3.07 -1.30
N PHE A 87 2.96 3.11 -0.88
CA PHE A 87 3.70 4.36 -0.79
C PHE A 87 3.94 4.99 -2.16
N THR A 88 4.50 4.19 -3.07
CA THR A 88 5.00 4.67 -4.36
C THR A 88 3.87 5.04 -5.32
N THR A 89 2.76 4.30 -5.28
CA THR A 89 1.65 4.52 -6.21
C THR A 89 0.56 5.44 -5.65
N LEU A 90 0.36 5.49 -4.33
CA LEU A 90 -0.75 6.22 -3.73
C LEU A 90 -0.30 7.25 -2.68
N ALA A 91 0.34 6.82 -1.60
CA ALA A 91 0.54 7.68 -0.42
C ALA A 91 1.39 8.91 -0.71
N PHE A 92 2.52 8.75 -1.42
CA PHE A 92 3.36 9.88 -1.81
C PHE A 92 2.72 10.73 -2.93
N PRO A 93 2.29 10.15 -4.08
CA PRO A 93 1.69 10.93 -5.16
C PRO A 93 0.46 11.75 -4.74
N ILE A 94 -0.46 11.14 -3.98
CA ILE A 94 -1.68 11.83 -3.52
C ILE A 94 -1.34 12.92 -2.51
N SER A 95 -0.39 12.70 -1.58
CA SER A 95 -0.01 13.74 -0.62
C SER A 95 0.62 14.96 -1.28
N ALA A 96 1.54 14.73 -2.21
CA ALA A 96 2.15 15.82 -2.96
C ALA A 96 1.13 16.52 -3.88
N PHE A 97 0.21 15.77 -4.49
CA PHE A 97 -0.86 16.36 -5.30
C PHE A 97 -1.80 17.23 -4.46
N VAL A 98 -2.27 16.73 -3.31
CA VAL A 98 -3.14 17.48 -2.39
C VAL A 98 -2.43 18.74 -1.90
N PHE A 99 -1.17 18.64 -1.48
CA PHE A 99 -0.38 19.80 -1.08
C PHE A 99 -0.30 20.85 -2.19
N LEU A 100 0.16 20.45 -3.39
CA LEU A 100 0.40 21.39 -4.48
C LEU A 100 -0.90 22.02 -4.98
N SER A 101 -1.91 21.20 -5.29
CA SER A 101 -3.19 21.69 -5.80
C SER A 101 -3.90 22.58 -4.80
N PHE A 102 -3.93 22.19 -3.52
CA PHE A 102 -4.55 23.00 -2.47
C PHE A 102 -3.87 24.36 -2.35
N TRP A 103 -2.55 24.42 -2.15
CA TRP A 103 -1.86 25.69 -1.90
C TRP A 103 -1.83 26.58 -3.14
N ILE A 104 -1.71 26.03 -4.34
CA ILE A 104 -1.80 26.81 -5.58
C ILE A 104 -3.17 27.48 -5.69
N ILE A 105 -4.26 26.72 -5.51
CA ILE A 105 -5.62 27.27 -5.63
C ILE A 105 -5.91 28.21 -4.45
N PHE A 106 -5.52 27.84 -3.23
CA PHE A 106 -5.74 28.63 -2.02
C PHE A 106 -5.06 30.00 -2.10
N LEU A 107 -3.83 30.06 -2.60
CA LEU A 107 -3.08 31.31 -2.77
C LEU A 107 -3.63 32.16 -3.93
N TYR A 108 -4.19 31.53 -4.96
CA TYR A 108 -4.84 32.25 -6.06
C TYR A 108 -6.19 32.85 -5.63
N ASP A 109 -7.09 32.02 -5.12
CA ASP A 109 -8.37 32.41 -4.51
C ASP A 109 -8.86 31.30 -3.57
N ARG A 110 -8.78 31.56 -2.27
CA ARG A 110 -9.17 30.59 -1.24
C ARG A 110 -10.63 30.15 -1.35
N GLU A 111 -11.53 30.98 -1.86
CA GLU A 111 -12.96 30.63 -1.94
C GLU A 111 -13.24 29.46 -2.90
N LEU A 112 -12.27 29.13 -3.77
CA LEU A 112 -12.37 28.03 -4.72
C LEU A 112 -12.14 26.64 -4.10
N VAL A 113 -11.47 26.56 -2.94
CA VAL A 113 -11.08 25.29 -2.29
C VAL A 113 -11.31 25.27 -0.78
N TYR A 114 -11.21 26.42 -0.11
CA TYR A 114 -11.35 26.57 1.34
C TYR A 114 -12.02 27.92 1.70
N PRO A 115 -13.34 28.05 1.46
CA PRO A 115 -14.12 29.25 1.78
C PRO A 115 -13.95 29.72 3.22
N LYS A 116 -14.06 31.04 3.46
CA LYS A 116 -13.97 31.62 4.82
C LYS A 116 -14.93 31.01 5.83
N ALA A 117 -16.12 30.59 5.42
CA ALA A 117 -17.08 29.92 6.29
C ALA A 117 -16.54 28.63 6.94
N ILE A 118 -15.48 28.03 6.37
CA ILE A 118 -14.83 26.84 6.94
C ILE A 118 -13.89 27.19 8.10
N ASP A 119 -13.41 28.43 8.23
CA ASP A 119 -12.49 28.83 9.32
C ASP A 119 -13.12 28.64 10.70
N ASP A 120 -14.43 28.87 10.83
CA ASP A 120 -15.20 28.67 12.06
C ASP A 120 -15.30 27.18 12.44
N ILE A 121 -15.17 26.30 11.45
CA ILE A 121 -15.35 24.85 11.57
C ILE A 121 -14.00 24.17 11.79
N PHE A 122 -12.98 24.57 11.03
CA PHE A 122 -11.65 23.98 11.02
C PHE A 122 -10.60 25.06 11.33
N PRO A 123 -9.95 24.99 12.51
CA PRO A 123 -8.96 25.98 12.90
C PRO A 123 -7.73 25.91 11.99
N GLY A 124 -6.99 27.01 11.89
CA GLY A 124 -5.83 27.12 11.00
C GLY A 124 -4.78 26.02 11.18
N TRP A 125 -4.55 25.56 12.41
CA TRP A 125 -3.63 24.44 12.66
C TRP A 125 -4.07 23.16 11.95
N LEU A 126 -5.38 22.89 11.88
CA LEU A 126 -5.93 21.71 11.24
C LEU A 126 -5.81 21.85 9.72
N ASN A 127 -6.02 23.05 9.17
CA ASN A 127 -5.75 23.30 7.76
C ASN A 127 -4.29 22.93 7.39
N HIS A 128 -3.31 23.40 8.17
CA HIS A 128 -1.91 23.03 7.97
C HIS A 128 -1.63 21.54 8.21
N ALA A 129 -2.28 20.92 9.20
CA ALA A 129 -2.16 19.49 9.43
C ALA A 129 -2.62 18.67 8.22
N MET A 130 -3.71 19.09 7.58
CA MET A 130 -4.34 18.38 6.46
C MET A 130 -3.68 18.66 5.10
N HIS A 131 -3.17 19.88 4.89
CA HIS A 131 -2.70 20.33 3.58
C HIS A 131 -1.22 20.69 3.52
N THR A 132 -0.55 20.94 4.65
CA THR A 132 0.90 21.23 4.69
C THR A 132 1.70 20.03 5.17
N ALA A 133 1.40 19.52 6.38
CA ALA A 133 2.22 18.52 7.07
C ALA A 133 2.33 17.17 6.33
N ILE A 134 1.35 16.85 5.49
CA ILE A 134 1.32 15.62 4.69
C ILE A 134 2.56 15.45 3.81
N LEU A 135 3.03 16.53 3.16
CA LEU A 135 4.15 16.45 2.21
C LEU A 135 5.50 16.26 2.93
N PRO A 136 5.87 17.06 3.96
CA PRO A 136 7.07 16.83 4.75
C PRO A 136 7.16 15.42 5.31
N PHE A 137 6.08 14.84 5.84
CA PHE A 137 6.10 13.45 6.31
C PHE A 137 6.38 12.46 5.18
N SER A 138 5.75 12.61 4.00
CA SER A 138 6.07 11.73 2.87
C SER A 138 7.51 11.92 2.37
N LEU A 139 8.07 13.13 2.39
CA LEU A 139 9.47 13.39 2.02
C LEU A 139 10.45 12.79 3.02
N VAL A 140 10.17 12.88 4.32
CA VAL A 140 10.98 12.23 5.36
C VAL A 140 10.98 10.72 5.16
N GLU A 141 9.84 10.11 4.80
CA GLU A 141 9.79 8.67 4.51
C GLU A 141 10.73 8.27 3.35
N ILE A 142 10.73 9.02 2.24
CA ILE A 142 11.67 8.82 1.12
C ILE A 142 13.13 8.86 1.60
N ILE A 143 13.46 9.74 2.55
CA ILE A 143 14.82 9.89 3.08
C ILE A 143 15.19 8.77 4.05
N LEU A 144 14.21 8.22 4.79
CA LEU A 144 14.44 7.23 5.84
C LEU A 144 14.54 5.81 5.29
N ARG A 145 13.82 5.48 4.22
CA ARG A 145 13.80 4.10 3.68
C ARG A 145 13.77 4.04 2.15
N PRO A 146 14.42 3.03 1.56
CA PRO A 146 14.25 2.73 0.14
C PRO A 146 12.89 2.08 -0.11
N HIS A 147 12.23 2.52 -1.18
CA HIS A 147 11.02 1.90 -1.70
C HIS A 147 11.25 1.28 -3.07
N CYS A 148 10.80 0.05 -3.27
CA CYS A 148 10.82 -0.60 -4.57
C CYS A 148 9.61 -0.15 -5.40
N TYR A 149 9.85 0.70 -6.40
CA TYR A 149 8.79 1.09 -7.34
C TYR A 149 8.37 -0.12 -8.19
N PRO A 150 7.06 -0.32 -8.44
CA PRO A 150 6.62 -1.32 -9.40
C PRO A 150 7.08 -0.93 -10.81
N LEU A 151 6.94 -1.86 -11.76
CA LEU A 151 7.09 -1.53 -13.18
C LEU A 151 6.26 -0.29 -13.51
N LYS A 152 6.88 0.71 -14.15
CA LYS A 152 6.28 2.03 -14.43
C LYS A 152 4.86 1.94 -14.98
N THR A 153 4.63 1.05 -15.95
CA THR A 153 3.31 0.82 -16.53
C THR A 153 2.30 0.36 -15.49
N LYS A 154 2.64 -0.64 -14.66
CA LYS A 154 1.76 -1.14 -13.59
C LYS A 154 1.47 -0.08 -12.53
N GLY A 155 2.50 0.65 -12.09
CA GLY A 155 2.36 1.73 -11.11
C GLY A 155 1.44 2.85 -11.62
N LEU A 156 1.67 3.31 -12.85
CA LEU A 156 0.85 4.34 -13.50
C LEU A 156 -0.56 3.85 -13.83
N THR A 157 -0.75 2.58 -14.22
CA THR A 157 -2.09 2.00 -14.43
C THR A 157 -2.88 1.97 -13.13
N LEU A 158 -2.26 1.57 -12.01
CA LEU A 158 -2.93 1.58 -10.71
C LEU A 158 -3.29 3.02 -10.29
N PHE A 159 -2.35 3.96 -10.43
CA PHE A 159 -2.60 5.37 -10.14
C PHE A 159 -3.72 5.95 -11.01
N ALA A 160 -3.74 5.62 -12.31
CA ALA A 160 -4.80 6.03 -13.24
C ALA A 160 -6.15 5.45 -12.84
N ALA A 161 -6.22 4.17 -12.47
CA ALA A 161 -7.45 3.54 -12.02
C ALA A 161 -8.02 4.23 -10.77
N VAL A 162 -7.17 4.54 -9.78
CA VAL A 162 -7.59 5.28 -8.57
C VAL A 162 -8.01 6.71 -8.90
N SER A 163 -7.29 7.40 -9.79
CA SER A 163 -7.63 8.76 -10.23
C SER A 163 -8.98 8.80 -10.92
N LEU A 164 -9.23 7.87 -11.86
CA LEU A 164 -10.50 7.74 -12.55
C LEU A 164 -11.63 7.39 -11.58
N ALA A 165 -11.40 6.48 -10.63
CA ALA A 165 -12.39 6.14 -9.61
C ALA A 165 -12.79 7.37 -8.76
N TYR A 166 -11.82 8.21 -8.39
CA TYR A 166 -12.13 9.44 -7.64
C TYR A 166 -12.86 10.48 -8.50
N ILE A 167 -12.43 10.69 -9.76
CA ILE A 167 -13.12 11.61 -10.68
C ILE A 167 -14.56 11.15 -10.93
N SER A 168 -14.78 9.87 -11.20
CA SER A 168 -16.12 9.30 -11.37
C SER A 168 -16.98 9.51 -10.13
N ARG A 169 -16.42 9.36 -8.93
CA ARG A 169 -17.13 9.65 -7.67
C ARG A 169 -17.53 11.12 -7.56
N VAL A 170 -16.63 12.05 -7.88
CA VAL A 170 -16.92 13.49 -7.86
C VAL A 170 -18.05 13.84 -8.82
N LEU A 171 -17.99 13.31 -10.06
CA LEU A 171 -19.01 13.54 -11.08
C LEU A 171 -20.36 12.94 -10.67
N TRP A 172 -20.36 11.73 -10.10
CA TRP A 172 -21.56 11.06 -9.60
C TRP A 172 -22.21 11.85 -8.45
N ILE A 173 -21.43 12.38 -7.50
CA ILE A 173 -21.98 13.24 -6.43
C ILE A 173 -22.70 14.45 -7.02
N TYR A 174 -22.10 15.09 -8.03
CA TYR A 174 -22.74 16.23 -8.70
C TYR A 174 -24.01 15.83 -9.43
N SER A 175 -24.02 14.69 -10.13
CA SER A 175 -25.23 14.24 -10.85
C SER A 175 -26.39 13.92 -9.91
N GLU A 176 -26.12 13.41 -8.71
CA GLU A 176 -27.15 13.08 -7.72
C GLU A 176 -27.63 14.30 -6.92
N THR A 177 -26.72 15.22 -6.57
CA THR A 177 -27.01 16.30 -5.60
C THR A 177 -27.14 17.69 -6.23
N GLY A 178 -26.72 17.86 -7.49
CA GLY A 178 -26.56 19.16 -8.13
C GLY A 178 -25.49 20.06 -7.52
N THR A 179 -24.72 19.56 -6.54
CA THR A 179 -23.74 20.33 -5.78
C THR A 179 -22.33 19.79 -6.02
N TRP A 180 -21.40 20.68 -6.35
CA TRP A 180 -20.00 20.29 -6.57
C TRP A 180 -19.28 20.00 -5.26
N VAL A 181 -18.38 18.99 -5.29
CA VAL A 181 -17.51 18.68 -4.14
C VAL A 181 -16.58 19.85 -3.81
N TYR A 182 -16.05 20.53 -4.83
CA TYR A 182 -15.18 21.70 -4.68
C TYR A 182 -15.79 22.91 -5.39
N PRO A 183 -15.80 24.11 -4.78
CA PRO A 183 -16.36 25.32 -5.39
C PRO A 183 -15.74 25.67 -6.75
N VAL A 184 -14.45 25.37 -6.96
CA VAL A 184 -13.75 25.58 -8.25
C VAL A 184 -14.49 24.95 -9.43
N PHE A 185 -15.11 23.78 -9.25
CA PHE A 185 -15.81 23.08 -10.33
C PHE A 185 -17.07 23.81 -10.80
N ALA A 186 -17.73 24.55 -9.89
CA ALA A 186 -18.88 25.37 -10.24
C ALA A 186 -18.53 26.56 -11.14
N LYS A 187 -17.25 26.93 -11.22
CA LYS A 187 -16.75 28.06 -12.03
C LYS A 187 -16.27 27.63 -13.42
N LEU A 188 -16.20 26.34 -13.69
CA LEU A 188 -15.65 25.79 -14.93
C LEU A 188 -16.77 25.35 -15.88
N SER A 189 -16.58 25.61 -17.17
CA SER A 189 -17.39 25.00 -18.23
C SER A 189 -17.09 23.49 -18.33
N PRO A 190 -17.89 22.69 -19.05
CA PRO A 190 -17.58 21.27 -19.27
C PRO A 190 -16.20 21.04 -19.87
N VAL A 191 -15.77 21.89 -20.80
CA VAL A 191 -14.42 21.87 -21.38
C VAL A 191 -13.37 22.23 -20.32
N GLY A 192 -13.65 23.23 -19.48
CA GLY A 192 -12.79 23.61 -18.36
C GLY A 192 -12.62 22.49 -17.33
N LEU A 193 -13.67 21.74 -17.02
CA LEU A 193 -13.62 20.57 -16.15
C LEU A 193 -12.78 19.44 -16.75
N ALA A 194 -12.98 19.13 -18.03
CA ALA A 194 -12.17 18.14 -18.74
C ALA A 194 -10.68 18.53 -18.73
N ALA A 195 -10.37 19.79 -19.01
CA ALA A 195 -9.01 20.32 -18.94
C ALA A 195 -8.45 20.24 -17.51
N PHE A 196 -9.23 20.59 -16.49
CA PHE A 196 -8.81 20.52 -15.08
C PHE A 196 -8.45 19.09 -14.68
N PHE A 197 -9.28 18.10 -15.00
CA PHE A 197 -9.01 16.70 -14.67
C PHE A 197 -7.81 16.15 -15.44
N LEU A 198 -7.66 16.49 -16.72
CA LEU A 198 -6.51 16.10 -17.52
C LEU A 198 -5.20 16.68 -16.95
N LEU A 199 -5.19 17.99 -16.65
CA LEU A 199 -4.01 18.66 -16.11
C LEU A 199 -3.65 18.15 -14.71
N SER A 200 -4.67 17.83 -13.90
CA SER A 200 -4.50 17.18 -12.59
C SER A 200 -3.88 15.79 -12.73
N TYR A 201 -4.32 15.00 -13.70
CA TYR A 201 -3.74 13.69 -13.99
C TYR A 201 -2.28 13.79 -14.44
N ILE A 202 -1.97 14.72 -15.36
CA ILE A 202 -0.59 14.98 -15.81
C ILE A 202 0.31 15.41 -14.64
N LEU A 203 -0.19 16.28 -13.76
CA LEU A 203 0.51 16.65 -12.53
C LEU A 203 0.75 15.43 -11.63
N GLY A 204 -0.26 14.58 -11.43
CA GLY A 204 -0.12 13.34 -10.66
C GLY A 204 0.93 12.38 -11.22
N VAL A 205 0.95 12.19 -12.54
CA VAL A 205 1.98 11.39 -13.23
C VAL A 205 3.37 12.01 -13.04
N SER A 206 3.48 13.33 -13.15
CA SER A 206 4.75 14.05 -12.96
C SER A 206 5.29 13.88 -11.54
N ILE A 207 4.41 13.93 -10.53
CA ILE A 207 4.74 13.69 -9.13
C ILE A 207 5.19 12.24 -8.91
N TYR A 208 4.49 11.25 -9.48
CA TYR A 208 4.89 9.84 -9.40
C TYR A 208 6.32 9.65 -9.92
N LEU A 209 6.62 10.19 -11.11
CA LEU A 209 7.95 10.12 -11.72
C LEU A 209 9.00 10.86 -10.90
N LEU A 210 8.64 12.00 -10.30
CA LEU A 210 9.51 12.73 -9.37
C LEU A 210 9.83 11.88 -8.14
N GLY A 211 8.83 11.20 -7.56
CA GLY A 211 9.03 10.28 -6.45
C GLY A 211 10.00 9.15 -6.77
N GLU A 212 9.85 8.53 -7.95
CA GLU A 212 10.76 7.49 -8.43
C GLU A 212 12.20 8.03 -8.54
N LYS A 213 12.35 9.22 -9.14
CA LYS A 213 13.65 9.88 -9.29
C LYS A 213 14.28 10.24 -7.94
N LEU A 214 13.52 10.76 -6.98
CA LEU A 214 14.00 11.09 -5.64
C LEU A 214 14.45 9.83 -4.89
N ASN A 215 13.68 8.75 -4.98
CA ASN A 215 14.01 7.48 -4.37
C ASN A 215 15.30 6.88 -4.99
N HIS A 216 15.43 6.90 -6.32
CA HIS A 216 16.65 6.46 -6.99
C HIS A 216 17.85 7.36 -6.67
N TRP A 217 17.67 8.68 -6.60
CA TRP A 217 18.74 9.61 -6.24
C TRP A 217 19.29 9.30 -4.83
N LYS A 218 18.42 9.00 -3.87
CA LYS A 218 18.82 8.68 -2.50
C LYS A 218 19.36 7.25 -2.33
N TRP A 219 18.78 6.27 -3.04
CA TRP A 219 18.98 4.84 -2.77
C TRP A 219 19.44 4.00 -3.96
N GLY A 220 19.67 4.59 -5.13
CA GLY A 220 19.91 3.87 -6.40
C GLY A 220 21.07 2.88 -6.34
N GLN A 221 22.14 3.19 -5.60
CA GLN A 221 23.27 2.28 -5.39
C GLN A 221 22.93 1.04 -4.57
N PHE A 222 21.89 1.11 -3.71
CA PHE A 222 21.42 -0.02 -2.89
C PHE A 222 20.33 -0.83 -3.61
N ILE A 223 19.53 -0.18 -4.46
CA ILE A 223 18.44 -0.84 -5.21
C ILE A 223 19.00 -1.69 -6.36
N SER A 224 20.08 -1.26 -7.02
CA SER A 224 20.77 -2.04 -8.05
C SER A 224 21.42 -3.34 -7.55
N LEU A 225 21.57 -3.50 -6.23
CA LEU A 225 22.10 -4.69 -5.57
C LEU A 225 21.01 -5.66 -5.09
N LEU A 226 19.74 -5.27 -5.13
CA LEU A 226 18.61 -6.14 -4.83
C LEU A 226 18.17 -6.84 -6.11
N PRO A 227 17.86 -8.15 -6.09
CA PRO A 227 17.27 -8.82 -7.23
C PRO A 227 15.98 -8.09 -7.60
N THR A 228 16.02 -7.35 -8.69
CA THR A 228 14.87 -6.64 -9.23
C THR A 228 13.86 -7.69 -9.67
N GLU A 229 12.62 -7.48 -9.23
CA GLU A 229 11.42 -8.24 -9.58
C GLU A 229 11.13 -9.47 -8.71
N ILE A 230 10.26 -9.26 -7.71
CA ILE A 230 9.13 -10.17 -7.55
C ILE A 230 8.02 -9.58 -8.44
N PRO A 231 7.75 -10.15 -9.62
CA PRO A 231 6.66 -9.68 -10.47
C PRO A 231 5.36 -9.69 -9.65
N LEU A 232 4.49 -8.70 -9.84
CA LEU A 232 3.12 -8.70 -9.27
C LEU A 232 2.38 -10.02 -9.55
N HIS A 233 2.76 -10.71 -10.63
CA HIS A 233 2.29 -12.06 -10.95
C HIS A 233 2.70 -13.11 -9.91
N TYR A 234 3.90 -13.02 -9.34
CA TYR A 234 4.37 -13.89 -8.24
C TYR A 234 3.64 -13.62 -6.93
N ALA A 235 3.30 -12.36 -6.63
CA ALA A 235 2.50 -12.02 -5.44
C ALA A 235 1.05 -12.55 -5.56
N LEU A 236 0.47 -12.51 -6.77
CA LEU A 236 -0.83 -13.11 -7.07
C LEU A 236 -0.78 -14.64 -7.10
N LEU A 237 0.27 -15.24 -7.68
CA LEU A 237 0.50 -16.69 -7.66
C LEU A 237 0.69 -17.24 -6.25
N LEU A 238 1.32 -16.49 -5.34
CA LEU A 238 1.46 -16.87 -3.93
C LEU A 238 0.14 -16.76 -3.15
N LEU A 239 -0.81 -15.95 -3.62
CA LEU A 239 -2.17 -15.89 -3.07
C LEU A 239 -3.05 -17.03 -3.62
N GLU A 240 -2.75 -17.54 -4.83
CA GLU A 240 -3.56 -18.55 -5.52
C GLU A 240 -3.04 -19.99 -5.30
N THR A 241 -1.74 -20.16 -5.03
CA THR A 241 -1.09 -21.47 -4.84
C THR A 241 -0.68 -21.70 -3.39
N GLY A 242 -1.67 -22.02 -2.56
CA GLY A 242 -1.45 -22.59 -1.22
C GLY A 242 -0.78 -23.97 -1.22
N GLU A 243 -0.61 -24.61 -2.38
CA GLU A 243 -0.04 -25.96 -2.52
C GLU A 243 0.76 -26.11 -3.81
N SER A 244 2.01 -25.64 -3.85
CA SER A 244 2.95 -26.09 -4.90
C SER A 244 4.23 -26.65 -4.30
N SER A 245 4.62 -27.81 -4.84
CA SER A 245 5.75 -28.63 -4.41
C SER A 245 7.07 -27.88 -4.64
N PRO A 246 8.11 -28.09 -3.80
CA PRO A 246 9.44 -27.50 -4.01
C PRO A 246 10.03 -27.74 -5.39
N LYS A 247 9.66 -28.86 -6.06
CA LYS A 247 10.09 -29.17 -7.42
C LYS A 247 9.46 -28.26 -8.47
N GLU A 248 8.17 -27.91 -8.31
CA GLU A 248 7.46 -27.03 -9.25
C GLU A 248 7.99 -25.59 -9.16
N LYS A 249 8.35 -25.17 -7.95
CA LYS A 249 9.00 -23.87 -7.71
C LYS A 249 10.37 -23.78 -8.37
N ALA A 250 11.15 -24.87 -8.35
CA ALA A 250 12.46 -24.94 -9.02
C ALA A 250 12.33 -24.89 -10.55
N VAL A 251 11.40 -25.65 -11.12
CA VAL A 251 11.15 -25.67 -12.58
C VAL A 251 10.66 -24.30 -13.08
N MET A 252 9.80 -23.62 -12.31
CA MET A 252 9.31 -22.30 -12.68
C MET A 252 10.43 -21.24 -12.62
N PHE A 253 11.36 -21.37 -11.66
CA PHE A 253 12.54 -20.50 -11.55
C PHE A 253 13.51 -20.69 -12.72
N ASP A 254 13.80 -21.93 -13.11
CA ASP A 254 14.68 -22.23 -14.24
C ASP A 254 14.10 -21.73 -15.58
N SER A 255 12.78 -21.86 -15.77
CA SER A 255 12.07 -21.33 -16.94
C SER A 255 12.17 -19.79 -17.01
N PHE A 256 12.06 -19.11 -15.87
CA PHE A 256 12.22 -17.66 -15.77
C PHE A 256 13.64 -17.21 -16.14
N VAL A 257 14.67 -17.90 -15.63
CA VAL A 257 16.08 -17.61 -15.97
C VAL A 257 16.33 -17.77 -17.47
N GLN A 258 15.81 -18.83 -18.09
CA GLN A 258 15.92 -19.03 -19.54
C GLN A 258 15.15 -18.00 -20.37
N SER A 259 14.02 -17.49 -19.89
CA SER A 259 13.29 -16.42 -20.60
C SER A 259 14.05 -15.10 -20.59
N ARG A 260 14.74 -14.77 -19.48
CA ARG A 260 15.54 -13.55 -19.36
C ARG A 260 16.85 -13.61 -20.16
N GLN A 261 17.47 -14.78 -20.26
CA GLN A 261 18.61 -15.01 -21.16
C GLN A 261 18.24 -14.86 -22.64
N ARG A 262 17.02 -15.29 -23.03
CA ARG A 262 16.51 -15.12 -24.40
C ARG A 262 16.20 -13.66 -24.76
N LEU A 263 15.90 -12.82 -23.79
CA LEU A 263 15.61 -11.39 -23.98
C LEU A 263 16.88 -10.51 -23.97
N GLY A 264 18.07 -11.09 -23.79
CA GLY A 264 19.35 -10.35 -23.79
C GLY A 264 19.59 -9.46 -22.57
N GLU A 265 18.76 -9.59 -21.52
CA GLU A 265 18.75 -8.69 -20.36
C GLU A 265 19.72 -9.11 -19.23
N VAL A 266 20.51 -10.18 -19.42
CA VAL A 266 21.49 -10.65 -18.44
C VAL A 266 22.86 -10.74 -19.10
N GLY A 267 23.79 -9.88 -18.66
CA GLY A 267 25.21 -9.97 -19.03
C GLY A 267 25.80 -11.32 -18.60
N THR A 268 26.71 -11.85 -19.42
CA THR A 268 27.31 -13.19 -19.27
C THR A 268 27.86 -13.44 -17.85
N PHE A 269 27.21 -14.33 -17.10
CA PHE A 269 27.75 -14.86 -15.84
C PHE A 269 28.90 -15.82 -16.19
N SER A 270 30.11 -15.55 -15.68
CA SER A 270 31.25 -16.47 -15.81
C SER A 270 30.90 -17.83 -15.20
N LYS A 271 31.24 -18.92 -15.88
CA LYS A 271 30.98 -20.31 -15.48
C LYS A 271 31.95 -20.83 -14.40
N ASP A 272 32.38 -19.97 -13.48
CA ASP A 272 33.26 -20.41 -12.39
C ASP A 272 32.42 -20.74 -11.15
N PRO A 273 32.39 -22.00 -10.68
CA PRO A 273 31.62 -22.37 -9.50
C PRO A 273 32.22 -21.74 -8.25
N ILE A 274 31.45 -20.85 -7.63
CA ILE A 274 31.72 -20.30 -6.29
C ILE A 274 31.73 -21.46 -5.29
N LYS A 275 32.91 -21.84 -4.79
CA LYS A 275 33.06 -22.82 -3.71
C LYS A 275 32.56 -22.23 -2.40
N LEU A 276 31.41 -22.69 -1.89
CA LEU A 276 30.97 -22.38 -0.52
C LEU A 276 31.71 -23.27 0.52
N PRO A 277 32.01 -22.76 1.72
CA PRO A 277 32.72 -23.52 2.76
C PRO A 277 31.89 -24.68 3.35
N PRO A 278 32.52 -25.80 3.77
CA PRO A 278 31.81 -27.03 4.16
C PRO A 278 30.98 -26.98 5.46
N PHE A 279 31.02 -25.89 6.23
CA PHE A 279 30.39 -25.86 7.56
C PHE A 279 28.87 -25.66 7.55
N LEU A 280 28.26 -25.36 6.38
CA LEU A 280 26.82 -25.10 6.25
C LEU A 280 25.93 -26.36 6.20
N PHE A 281 26.51 -27.57 6.16
CA PHE A 281 25.74 -28.81 5.99
C PHE A 281 25.52 -29.65 7.27
N GLN A 282 26.01 -29.24 8.44
CA GLN A 282 26.10 -30.17 9.58
C GLN A 282 25.19 -29.96 10.80
N THR A 283 24.21 -29.06 10.76
CA THR A 283 23.25 -28.94 11.88
C THR A 283 21.83 -28.81 11.38
N MET A 284 21.11 -29.94 11.23
CA MET A 284 19.68 -30.11 11.56
C MET A 284 19.19 -31.55 11.22
N PRO A 285 19.20 -32.50 12.19
CA PRO A 285 18.28 -33.63 12.07
C PRO A 285 17.52 -34.00 13.37
N ARG A 286 17.34 -33.06 14.33
CA ARG A 286 16.61 -33.36 15.58
C ARG A 286 15.24 -32.67 15.75
N LEU A 287 14.97 -31.53 15.11
CA LEU A 287 13.66 -30.87 15.20
C LEU A 287 12.58 -31.50 14.32
N THR A 288 12.95 -32.04 13.15
CA THR A 288 11.99 -32.58 12.17
C THR A 288 11.31 -33.86 12.66
N ILE A 289 11.98 -34.65 13.51
CA ILE A 289 11.42 -35.90 14.05
C ILE A 289 10.37 -35.60 15.12
N GLN A 290 10.63 -34.64 16.02
CA GLN A 290 9.68 -34.29 17.09
C GLN A 290 8.39 -33.66 16.53
N LEU A 291 8.49 -32.83 15.49
CA LEU A 291 7.31 -32.24 14.84
C LEU A 291 6.47 -33.27 14.08
N LYS A 292 7.12 -34.26 13.45
CA LYS A 292 6.43 -35.32 12.69
C LYS A 292 5.68 -36.28 13.63
N THR A 293 6.26 -36.61 14.78
CA THR A 293 5.61 -37.45 15.79
C THR A 293 4.45 -36.73 16.48
N PHE A 294 4.56 -35.41 16.71
CA PHE A 294 3.47 -34.59 17.26
C PHE A 294 2.29 -34.47 16.29
N LEU A 295 2.56 -34.16 15.01
CA LEU A 295 1.52 -34.03 13.98
C LEU A 295 0.83 -35.36 13.64
N LEU A 296 1.55 -36.50 13.68
CA LEU A 296 0.95 -37.82 13.50
C LEU A 296 0.04 -38.24 14.66
N ARG A 297 0.31 -37.74 15.88
CA ARG A 297 -0.55 -37.98 17.05
C ARG A 297 -1.87 -37.22 16.92
N GLU A 298 -1.84 -35.96 16.51
CA GLU A 298 -3.06 -35.16 16.31
C GLU A 298 -3.90 -35.62 15.12
N LEU A 299 -3.26 -36.04 14.02
CA LEU A 299 -3.97 -36.58 12.85
C LEU A 299 -4.64 -37.95 13.11
N ARG A 300 -4.21 -38.71 14.12
CA ARG A 300 -4.91 -39.95 14.56
C ARG A 300 -6.12 -39.65 15.44
N ILE A 301 -6.02 -38.65 16.31
CA ILE A 301 -7.12 -38.24 17.20
C ILE A 301 -8.29 -37.70 16.37
N GLN A 302 -8.01 -36.87 15.36
CA GLN A 302 -9.08 -36.35 14.49
C GLN A 302 -9.73 -37.41 13.59
N ARG A 303 -8.99 -38.44 13.16
CA ARG A 303 -9.55 -39.54 12.35
C ARG A 303 -10.45 -40.50 13.14
N ALA A 304 -10.27 -40.62 14.46
CA ALA A 304 -11.13 -41.42 15.32
C ALA A 304 -12.46 -40.73 15.66
N VAL A 305 -12.50 -39.39 15.59
CA VAL A 305 -13.71 -38.59 15.90
C VAL A 305 -14.68 -38.52 14.71
N GLN A 306 -14.22 -38.77 13.48
CA GLN A 306 -14.99 -38.45 12.27
C GLN A 306 -15.68 -39.64 11.57
N TYR A 307 -15.51 -40.89 12.04
CA TYR A 307 -16.21 -42.05 11.48
C TYR A 307 -16.53 -43.13 12.53
N PRO A 308 -17.77 -43.18 13.09
CA PRO A 308 -18.30 -44.39 13.67
C PRO A 308 -18.64 -45.37 12.54
N SER A 309 -18.12 -46.60 12.62
CA SER A 309 -18.31 -47.65 11.62
C SER A 309 -19.79 -48.00 11.42
N LYS A 310 -20.34 -47.80 10.21
CA LYS A 310 -21.60 -48.43 9.79
C LYS A 310 -21.33 -49.89 9.42
N LYS A 311 -21.62 -50.81 10.33
CA LYS A 311 -21.76 -52.25 10.02
C LYS A 311 -23.18 -52.51 9.49
N LYS A 312 -23.26 -53.07 8.28
CA LYS A 312 -24.44 -53.71 7.70
C LYS A 312 -24.87 -54.89 8.57
N TRP A 313 -26.18 -55.06 8.77
CA TRP A 313 -26.81 -56.34 9.04
C TRP A 313 -28.02 -56.48 8.11
N THR A 314 -27.99 -57.50 7.26
CA THR A 314 -29.16 -58.05 6.57
C THR A 314 -29.34 -59.49 7.05
N GLN A 315 -30.57 -59.75 7.50
CA GLN A 315 -31.34 -61.00 7.52
C GLN A 315 -31.01 -62.12 8.52
N GLY A 316 -32.10 -62.55 9.19
CA GLY A 316 -32.23 -63.79 9.96
C GLY A 316 -33.46 -63.75 10.89
N LEU A 317 -34.65 -64.07 10.34
CA LEU A 317 -35.84 -64.56 11.08
C LEU A 317 -35.49 -65.90 11.78
N PRO A 318 -36.23 -66.32 12.82
CA PRO A 318 -37.60 -66.83 12.70
C PRO A 318 -38.71 -65.85 13.07
#